data_AF-A0A386UQY4-F1
#
_entry.id   AF-A0A386UQY4-F1
#
_cell.length_a   1.000
_cell.length_b   1.000
_cell.length_c   1.000
_cell.angle_alpha   90.00
_cell.angle_beta   90.00
_cell.angle_gamma   90.00
#
_symmetry.space_group_name_H-M   'P 1'
#
loop_
_entity.id
_entity.type
_entity.pdbx_description
1 polymer ?
#
loop_
_entity_poly.entity_id
_entity_poly.type
_entity_poly.pdbx_seq_one_letter_code
_entity_poly.pdbx_strand_id
1 'polypeptide(L)'
;MREPRPRAQDTSLARQRAPLRLSALAGQKLIVYPKEPRLSYADQVLGLLQDKGVRPAEVLEVREIQTALGLVAADSGLCIIPSSARQMRSDVRYRVIEDPGAISPVILNHRAGDDSHYLDMVKRLTREMYADNPTWLTANNLRPRASLD
;
A
#
# COMPACT_ATOMS: atom_id res chain seq x y z
N MET A 1 20.82 18.18 -26.78
CA MET A 1 21.30 17.75 -25.46
C MET A 1 20.09 17.77 -24.52
N ARG A 2 19.50 16.61 -24.19
CA ARG A 2 18.36 16.57 -23.24
C ARG A 2 18.92 16.58 -21.84
N GLU A 3 18.46 17.52 -21.03
CA GLU A 3 18.81 17.64 -19.62
C GLU A 3 18.45 16.32 -18.89
N PRO A 4 19.32 15.82 -17.99
CA PRO A 4 19.04 14.57 -17.28
C PRO A 4 17.74 14.72 -16.48
N ARG A 5 16.79 13.81 -16.70
CA ARG A 5 15.56 13.80 -15.91
C ARG A 5 15.91 13.58 -14.43
N PRO A 6 15.33 14.35 -13.50
CA PRO A 6 15.52 14.13 -12.08
C PRO A 6 15.14 12.69 -11.73
N ARG A 7 15.87 12.06 -10.81
CA ARG A 7 15.50 10.73 -10.34
C ARG A 7 14.23 10.89 -9.50
N ALA A 8 13.39 9.85 -9.43
CA ALA A 8 12.20 9.85 -8.57
C ALA A 8 12.49 10.25 -7.10
N GLN A 9 13.73 10.01 -6.66
CA GLN A 9 14.23 10.34 -5.32
C GLN A 9 14.40 11.86 -5.08
N ASP A 10 14.38 12.68 -6.13
CA ASP A 10 14.65 14.12 -6.08
C ASP A 10 13.36 14.98 -6.08
N THR A 11 12.20 14.34 -6.24
CA THR A 11 10.88 14.98 -6.20
C THR A 11 10.63 15.65 -4.85
N SER A 12 9.83 16.73 -4.83
CA SER A 12 9.52 17.48 -3.61
C SER A 12 9.01 16.58 -2.47
N LEU A 13 8.13 15.63 -2.81
CA LEU A 13 7.59 14.63 -1.86
C LEU A 13 8.60 13.53 -1.49
N ALA A 14 9.72 13.36 -2.20
CA ALA A 14 10.75 12.38 -1.85
C ALA A 14 11.86 12.96 -0.95
N ARG A 15 12.02 14.29 -0.89
CA ARG A 15 13.10 14.96 -0.14
C ARG A 15 13.01 14.79 1.38
N GLN A 16 11.80 14.69 1.90
CA GLN A 16 11.57 14.50 3.34
C GLN A 16 11.43 13.01 3.69
N ARG A 17 11.61 12.66 4.96
CA ARG A 17 11.43 11.28 5.46
C ARG A 17 10.19 11.07 6.32
N ALA A 18 9.51 12.15 6.72
CA ALA A 18 8.33 12.08 7.59
C ALA A 18 7.19 11.23 6.98
N PRO A 19 6.17 10.81 7.71
CA PRO A 19 4.95 10.32 7.07
C PRO A 19 4.30 11.38 6.16
N LEU A 20 3.44 10.95 5.25
CA LEU A 20 2.63 11.80 4.37
C LEU A 20 1.15 11.62 4.71
N ARG A 21 0.38 12.70 4.56
CA ARG A 21 -1.08 12.60 4.51
C ARG A 21 -1.55 12.32 3.09
N LEU A 22 -2.68 11.66 2.94
CA LEU A 22 -3.34 11.44 1.65
C LEU A 22 -3.58 12.75 0.90
N SER A 23 -3.83 13.86 1.61
CA SER A 23 -3.99 15.18 1.02
C SER A 23 -2.78 15.65 0.19
N ALA A 24 -1.58 15.14 0.47
CA ALA A 24 -0.38 15.45 -0.31
C ALA A 24 -0.43 14.87 -1.74
N LEU A 25 -1.33 13.92 -2.02
CA LEU A 25 -1.56 13.34 -3.34
C LEU A 25 -2.48 14.22 -4.21
N ALA A 26 -3.12 15.25 -3.64
CA ALA A 26 -3.98 16.15 -4.40
C ALA A 26 -3.19 16.84 -5.52
N GLY A 27 -3.74 16.84 -6.73
CA GLY A 27 -3.10 17.43 -7.90
C GLY A 27 -1.85 16.67 -8.40
N GLN A 28 -1.52 15.51 -7.82
CA GLN A 28 -0.42 14.67 -8.30
C GLN A 28 -0.91 13.66 -9.34
N LYS A 29 0.00 13.18 -10.19
CA LYS A 29 -0.26 12.02 -11.05
C LYS A 29 -0.18 10.75 -10.21
N LEU A 30 -1.24 9.95 -10.22
CA LEU A 30 -1.33 8.71 -9.45
C LEU A 30 -1.32 7.51 -10.39
N ILE A 31 -0.46 6.55 -10.10
CA ILE A 31 -0.35 5.28 -10.80
C ILE A 31 -0.99 4.22 -9.90
N VAL A 32 -2.03 3.55 -10.40
CA VAL A 32 -2.78 2.54 -9.66
C VAL A 32 -2.71 1.17 -10.34
N TYR A 33 -2.82 0.11 -9.56
CA TYR A 33 -2.73 -1.28 -10.01
C TYR A 33 -3.54 -2.20 -9.08
N PRO A 34 -3.89 -3.42 -9.52
CA PRO A 34 -3.93 -3.83 -10.92
C PRO A 34 -5.13 -3.21 -11.63
N LYS A 35 -5.01 -2.97 -12.94
CA LYS A 35 -6.10 -2.48 -13.79
C LYS A 35 -7.32 -3.42 -13.80
N GLU A 36 -7.07 -4.73 -13.72
CA GLU A 36 -8.08 -5.79 -13.79
C GLU A 36 -7.68 -6.98 -12.91
N PRO A 37 -8.65 -7.78 -12.42
CA PRO A 37 -10.11 -7.56 -12.47
C PRO A 37 -10.56 -6.38 -11.56
N ARG A 38 -11.80 -5.89 -11.71
CA ARG A 38 -12.36 -4.81 -10.87
C ARG A 38 -12.83 -5.32 -9.49
N LEU A 39 -12.97 -4.40 -8.53
CA LEU A 39 -12.91 -4.62 -7.07
C LEU A 39 -11.51 -5.04 -6.61
N SER A 40 -10.48 -4.42 -7.17
CA SER A 40 -9.08 -4.69 -6.84
C SER A 40 -8.51 -3.69 -5.82
N TYR A 41 -7.22 -3.84 -5.54
CA TYR A 41 -6.45 -2.88 -4.76
C TYR A 41 -6.50 -1.46 -5.36
N ALA A 42 -6.58 -1.30 -6.68
CA ALA A 42 -6.73 0.00 -7.32
C ALA A 42 -8.04 0.68 -6.89
N ASP A 43 -9.15 -0.06 -6.93
CA ASP A 43 -10.46 0.45 -6.50
C ASP A 43 -10.46 0.80 -5.01
N GLN A 44 -9.76 0.01 -4.17
CA GLN A 44 -9.59 0.30 -2.75
C GLN A 44 -8.85 1.64 -2.52
N VAL A 45 -7.74 1.86 -3.23
CA VAL A 45 -6.97 3.12 -3.15
C VAL A 45 -7.81 4.31 -3.62
N LEU A 46 -8.52 4.17 -4.75
CA LEU A 46 -9.36 5.24 -5.29
C LEU A 46 -10.53 5.57 -4.35
N GLY A 47 -11.18 4.56 -3.76
CA GLY A 47 -12.22 4.75 -2.75
C GLY A 47 -11.72 5.50 -1.52
N LEU A 48 -10.53 5.12 -1.01
CA LEU A 48 -9.89 5.81 0.11
C LEU A 48 -9.64 7.31 -0.19
N LEU A 49 -9.17 7.64 -1.39
CA LEU A 49 -8.98 9.03 -1.80
C LEU A 49 -10.32 9.76 -1.96
N GLN A 50 -11.32 9.09 -2.51
CA GLN A 50 -12.66 9.63 -2.67
C GLN A 50 -13.28 10.02 -1.33
N ASP A 51 -13.24 9.11 -0.34
CA ASP A 51 -13.77 9.29 1.02
C ASP A 51 -13.10 10.46 1.76
N LYS A 52 -11.83 10.74 1.41
CA LYS A 52 -11.05 11.86 1.96
C LYS A 52 -11.16 13.15 1.15
N GLY A 53 -11.96 13.17 0.09
CA GLY A 53 -12.08 14.33 -0.80
C GLY A 53 -10.81 14.66 -1.58
N VAL A 54 -9.85 13.73 -1.64
CA VAL A 54 -8.59 13.91 -2.37
C VAL A 54 -8.83 13.65 -3.85
N ARG A 55 -8.28 14.52 -4.71
CA ARG A 55 -8.42 14.44 -6.16
C ARG A 55 -7.03 14.46 -6.81
N PRO A 56 -6.53 13.34 -7.34
CA PRO A 56 -5.35 13.31 -8.21
C PRO A 56 -5.58 14.18 -9.46
N ALA A 57 -4.52 14.71 -10.04
CA ALA A 57 -4.62 15.42 -11.32
C ALA A 57 -4.86 14.46 -12.49
N GLU A 58 -4.30 13.26 -12.40
CA GLU A 58 -4.38 12.22 -13.43
C GLU A 58 -4.27 10.85 -12.74
N VAL A 59 -5.00 9.85 -13.24
CA VAL A 59 -4.90 8.45 -12.78
C VAL A 59 -4.49 7.58 -13.95
N LEU A 60 -3.35 6.90 -13.81
CA LEU A 60 -2.82 5.92 -14.76
C LEU A 60 -2.99 4.51 -14.19
N GLU A 61 -3.85 3.71 -14.82
CA GLU A 61 -4.06 2.31 -14.43
C GLU A 61 -3.08 1.38 -15.18
N VAL A 62 -2.35 0.54 -14.44
CA VAL A 62 -1.41 -0.43 -15.01
C VAL A 62 -1.71 -1.86 -14.53
N ARG A 63 -1.21 -2.85 -15.26
CA ARG A 63 -1.54 -4.26 -15.04
C ARG A 63 -1.03 -4.80 -13.70
N GLU A 64 0.17 -4.43 -13.28
CA GLU A 64 0.82 -5.00 -12.10
C GLU A 64 1.71 -3.99 -11.36
N ILE A 65 2.01 -4.31 -10.10
CA ILE A 65 2.83 -3.47 -9.21
C ILE A 65 4.22 -3.21 -9.77
N GLN A 66 4.83 -4.18 -10.47
CA GLN A 66 6.17 -4.02 -11.03
C GLN A 66 6.21 -2.93 -12.11
N THR A 67 5.19 -2.90 -12.98
CA THR A 67 5.02 -1.82 -13.96
C THR A 67 4.81 -0.49 -13.26
N ALA A 68 3.96 -0.44 -12.23
CA ALA A 68 3.69 0.79 -11.48
C ALA A 68 4.98 1.35 -10.85
N LEU A 69 5.76 0.50 -10.18
CA LEU A 69 7.01 0.90 -9.55
C LEU A 69 8.09 1.30 -10.57
N GLY A 70 8.14 0.66 -11.74
CA GLY A 70 9.02 1.07 -12.83
C GLY A 70 8.69 2.47 -13.36
N LEU A 71 7.41 2.81 -13.48
CA LEU A 71 6.96 4.15 -13.87
C LEU A 71 7.22 5.20 -12.78
N VAL A 72 7.07 4.85 -11.50
CA VAL A 72 7.49 5.71 -10.38
C VAL A 72 8.99 5.99 -10.46
N ALA A 73 9.83 4.97 -10.67
CA ALA A 73 11.28 5.15 -10.80
C ALA A 73 11.66 6.05 -12.00
N ALA A 74 10.84 6.03 -13.06
CA ALA A 74 10.96 6.89 -14.23
C ALA A 74 10.33 8.29 -14.07
N ASP A 75 9.98 8.68 -12.85
CA ASP A 75 9.39 9.98 -12.49
C ASP A 75 8.05 10.28 -13.20
N SER A 76 7.25 9.25 -13.47
CA SER A 76 5.97 9.39 -14.18
C SER A 76 4.78 9.67 -13.27
N GLY A 77 4.95 9.55 -11.95
CA GLY A 77 3.91 9.78 -10.96
C GLY A 77 4.19 9.09 -9.63
N LEU A 78 3.18 9.07 -8.76
CA LEU A 78 3.19 8.46 -7.43
C LEU A 78 2.40 7.15 -7.44
N CYS A 79 2.71 6.24 -6.53
CA CYS A 79 1.97 4.99 -6.37
C CYS A 79 1.79 4.68 -4.89
N ILE A 80 0.57 4.30 -4.48
CA ILE A 80 0.29 3.79 -3.13
C ILE A 80 0.45 2.27 -3.17
N ILE A 81 1.21 1.71 -2.22
CA ILE A 81 1.45 0.28 -2.09
C ILE A 81 1.12 -0.19 -0.67
N PRO A 82 0.78 -1.47 -0.44
CA PRO A 82 0.73 -2.02 0.91
C PRO A 82 2.15 -2.07 1.50
N SER A 83 2.26 -2.00 2.82
CA SER A 83 3.55 -2.01 3.52
C SER A 83 4.37 -3.28 3.25
N SER A 84 3.71 -4.42 3.02
CA SER A 84 4.33 -5.70 2.66
C SER A 84 5.07 -5.67 1.33
N ALA A 85 4.74 -4.73 0.44
CA ALA A 85 5.41 -4.52 -0.85
C ALA A 85 6.57 -3.50 -0.77
N ARG A 86 6.92 -3.04 0.45
CA ARG A 86 8.10 -2.20 0.66
C ARG A 86 9.35 -2.99 0.26
N GLN A 87 10.35 -2.30 -0.31
CA GLN A 87 11.64 -2.86 -0.73
C GLN A 87 11.62 -3.70 -2.02
N MET A 88 10.51 -3.74 -2.77
CA MET A 88 10.49 -4.39 -4.08
C MET A 88 11.43 -3.73 -5.10
N ARG A 89 11.78 -2.45 -4.90
CA ARG A 89 12.79 -1.73 -5.68
C ARG A 89 13.63 -0.81 -4.79
N SER A 90 14.92 -0.71 -5.07
CA SER A 90 15.87 0.14 -4.32
C SER A 90 15.99 1.56 -4.88
N ASP A 91 15.55 1.79 -6.11
CA ASP A 91 15.64 3.07 -6.82
C ASP A 91 14.45 4.01 -6.57
N VAL A 92 13.44 3.57 -5.79
CA VAL A 92 12.29 4.38 -5.38
C VAL A 92 12.35 4.74 -3.88
N ARG A 93 11.72 5.86 -3.51
CA ARG A 93 11.56 6.25 -2.09
C ARG A 93 10.16 5.88 -1.61
N TYR A 94 10.10 5.02 -0.59
CA TYR A 94 8.86 4.67 0.08
C TYR A 94 8.59 5.61 1.25
N ARG A 95 7.38 6.16 1.34
CA ARG A 95 6.91 7.01 2.43
C ARG A 95 5.67 6.40 3.07
N VAL A 96 5.57 6.48 4.39
CA VAL A 96 4.39 6.00 5.15
C VAL A 96 3.24 6.99 4.97
N ILE A 97 2.01 6.49 4.83
CA ILE A 97 0.80 7.29 4.91
C ILE A 97 0.31 7.28 6.36
N GLU A 98 0.10 8.44 6.98
CA GLU A 98 -0.26 8.53 8.40
C GLU A 98 -1.78 8.57 8.67
N ASP A 99 -2.60 8.70 7.63
CA ASP A 99 -4.06 8.69 7.77
C ASP A 99 -4.53 7.37 8.42
N PRO A 100 -5.24 7.40 9.57
CA PRO A 100 -5.63 6.19 10.29
C PRO A 100 -6.48 5.19 9.50
N GLY A 101 -7.20 5.68 8.48
CA GLY A 101 -8.03 4.87 7.58
C GLY A 101 -7.31 4.35 6.34
N ALA A 102 -6.04 4.71 6.13
CA ALA A 102 -5.24 4.27 4.98
C ALA A 102 -4.67 2.86 5.21
N ILE A 103 -5.56 1.90 5.42
CA ILE A 103 -5.22 0.48 5.66
C ILE A 103 -5.74 -0.39 4.51
N SER A 104 -5.03 -1.49 4.24
CA SER A 104 -5.47 -2.53 3.30
C SER A 104 -5.59 -3.87 4.02
N PRO A 105 -6.82 -4.39 4.22
CA PRO A 105 -7.03 -5.61 4.98
C PRO A 105 -6.64 -6.85 4.16
N VAL A 106 -6.09 -7.85 4.84
CA VAL A 106 -5.92 -9.20 4.31
C VAL A 106 -7.09 -10.04 4.84
N ILE A 107 -7.86 -10.65 3.94
CA ILE A 107 -9.13 -11.31 4.27
C ILE A 107 -9.02 -12.81 3.94
N LEU A 108 -9.35 -13.66 4.92
CA LEU A 108 -9.53 -15.10 4.73
C LEU A 108 -11.03 -15.38 4.50
N ASN A 109 -11.39 -15.79 3.28
CA ASN A 109 -12.75 -16.22 2.95
C ASN A 109 -12.85 -17.75 2.97
N HIS A 110 -13.94 -18.28 3.54
CA HIS A 110 -14.26 -19.71 3.53
C HIS A 110 -15.76 -19.92 3.38
N ARG A 111 -16.19 -21.14 3.05
CA ARG A 111 -17.62 -21.46 2.91
C ARG A 111 -18.33 -21.34 4.27
N ALA A 112 -19.57 -20.85 4.25
CA ALA A 112 -20.41 -20.87 5.44
C ALA A 112 -20.69 -22.33 5.84
N GLY A 113 -20.55 -22.64 7.13
CA GLY A 113 -20.74 -24.00 7.66
C GLY A 113 -19.55 -24.94 7.45
N ASP A 114 -18.41 -24.47 6.94
CA ASP A 114 -17.19 -25.28 6.86
C ASP A 114 -16.63 -25.53 8.28
N ASP A 115 -16.65 -26.80 8.68
CA ASP A 115 -16.17 -27.34 9.96
C ASP A 115 -14.91 -28.21 9.80
N SER A 116 -14.21 -28.06 8.67
CA SER A 116 -13.01 -28.85 8.39
C SER A 116 -11.87 -28.54 9.38
N HIS A 117 -11.18 -29.59 9.82
CA HIS A 117 -10.02 -29.46 10.70
C HIS A 117 -8.93 -28.54 10.13
N TYR A 118 -8.77 -28.49 8.81
CA TYR A 118 -7.79 -27.61 8.15
C TYR A 118 -8.12 -26.13 8.31
N LEU A 119 -9.40 -25.76 8.24
CA LEU A 119 -9.81 -24.38 8.44
C LEU A 119 -9.53 -23.92 9.88
N ASP A 120 -9.84 -24.76 10.86
CA ASP A 120 -9.53 -24.50 12.26
C ASP A 120 -8.03 -24.41 12.51
N MET A 121 -7.24 -25.28 11.88
CA MET A 121 -5.78 -25.24 11.91
C MET A 121 -5.24 -23.91 11.39
N VAL A 122 -5.66 -23.46 10.20
CA VAL A 122 -5.23 -22.18 9.61
C VAL A 122 -5.61 -21.00 10.50
N LYS A 123 -6.84 -20.99 11.04
CA LYS A 123 -7.31 -19.96 11.98
C LYS A 123 -6.47 -19.94 13.26
N ARG A 124 -6.12 -21.11 13.80
CA ARG A 124 -5.29 -21.25 15.00
C ARG A 124 -3.88 -20.74 14.75
N LEU A 125 -3.20 -21.24 13.72
CA LEU A 125 -1.85 -20.83 13.35
C LEU A 125 -1.77 -19.33 13.07
N THR A 126 -2.76 -18.77 12.38
CA THR A 126 -2.84 -17.31 12.16
C THR A 126 -2.95 -16.55 13.48
N ARG A 127 -3.75 -17.01 14.45
CA ARG A 127 -3.83 -16.36 15.78
C ARG A 127 -2.51 -16.47 16.54
N GLU A 128 -1.89 -17.64 16.55
CA GLU A 128 -0.60 -17.89 17.22
C GLU A 128 0.50 -17.00 16.63
N MET A 129 0.60 -16.90 15.30
CA MET A 129 1.57 -16.03 14.61
C MET A 129 1.47 -14.56 15.03
N TYR A 130 0.28 -14.08 15.40
CA TYR A 130 0.07 -12.70 15.83
C TYR A 130 0.11 -12.52 17.36
N ALA A 131 0.02 -13.61 18.15
CA ALA A 131 -0.04 -13.56 19.61
C ALA A 131 1.25 -13.01 20.21
N ASP A 132 2.40 -13.38 19.64
CA ASP A 132 3.72 -13.02 20.14
C ASP A 132 4.17 -11.62 19.71
N ASN A 133 3.27 -10.83 19.09
CA ASN A 133 3.55 -9.51 18.57
C ASN A 133 4.88 -9.43 17.80
N PRO A 134 5.03 -10.25 16.74
CA PRO A 134 6.32 -10.45 16.11
C PRO A 134 6.85 -9.15 15.48
N THR A 135 8.18 -9.06 15.41
CA THR A 135 8.89 -7.87 14.92
C THR A 135 8.53 -7.46 13.49
N TRP A 136 8.03 -8.39 12.67
CA TRP A 136 7.58 -8.08 11.32
C TRP A 136 6.29 -7.23 11.30
N LEU A 137 5.50 -7.16 12.39
CA LEU A 137 4.35 -6.26 12.48
C LEU A 137 4.81 -4.81 12.41
N THR A 138 5.74 -4.43 13.29
CA THR A 138 6.27 -3.07 13.34
C THR A 138 7.07 -2.74 12.07
N ALA A 139 7.80 -3.70 11.50
CA ALA A 139 8.49 -3.55 10.22
C ALA A 139 7.53 -3.21 9.05
N ASN A 140 6.27 -3.66 9.13
CA ASN A 140 5.21 -3.41 8.15
C ASN A 140 4.25 -2.27 8.57
N ASN A 141 4.68 -1.41 9.51
CA ASN A 141 3.87 -0.31 10.07
C ASN A 141 2.54 -0.77 10.69
N LEU A 142 2.42 -2.03 11.08
CA LEU A 142 1.28 -2.54 11.82
C LEU A 142 1.52 -2.29 13.31
N ARG A 143 0.45 -1.91 14.01
CA ARG A 143 0.51 -1.77 15.46
C ARG A 143 0.36 -3.15 16.10
N PRO A 144 1.22 -3.48 17.07
CA PRO A 144 0.95 -4.54 18.03
C PRO A 144 -0.48 -4.52 18.54
N ARG A 145 -1.07 -5.69 18.80
CA ARG A 145 -2.26 -5.72 19.67
C ARG A 145 -1.82 -5.15 21.03
N ALA A 146 -2.58 -4.19 21.54
CA ALA A 146 -2.43 -3.80 22.94
C ALA A 146 -2.68 -5.06 23.78
N SER A 147 -1.83 -5.32 24.78
CA SER A 147 -2.15 -6.23 25.87
C SER A 147 -3.53 -5.83 26.37
N LEU A 148 -4.50 -6.74 26.28
CA LEU A 148 -5.73 -6.59 27.04
C LEU A 148 -5.30 -6.90 28.48
N ASP A 149 -5.02 -5.85 29.25
CA ASP A 149 -4.99 -5.93 30.71
C ASP A 149 -6.40 -6.20 31.24
#